data_AF-A0AAU9NUW1-F1
#
_entry.id   AF-A0AAU9NUW1-F1
#
_cell.length_a   1.000
_cell.length_b   1.000
_cell.length_c   1.000
_cell.angle_alpha   90.00
_cell.angle_beta   90.00
_cell.angle_gamma   90.00
#
_symmetry.space_group_name_H-M   'P 1'
#
loop_
_entity.id
_entity.type
_entity.pdbx_description
1 polymer ?
#
loop_
_entity_poly.entity_id
_entity_poly.type
_entity_poly.pdbx_seq_one_letter_code
_entity_poly.pdbx_strand_id
1 'polypeptide(L)'
;MQDSDANQPGFFITPSVKDPTYKQQIDKNPLADETHIPDSLKKGILIEPDETLENPTPKSPERPVVCARCHSLRNYGKVKDQTVENLLPDFDFDHTVGRRLNSVSGTRTVVVMVVDAVDFDGSFPRKVAELVSNTIDVHSRSWKEGKSGNLPRIVLVVTKIDLLPSSLSPTGFDHWVRTRAREGGATKLTKVHLVSAVKNWGLKNLADDMVSLAGPRGHIWVIGAQNAGKSTLINAMGKSIGGKMTILTEAPIPGTTLGIVRVEGVLPGGTKLFDTPGLLHPHQITTRLTTEEQKLVHISKELKPRTYRIKVGHSVHIGGLMRLDIEESSVDSIYVTVWASPHLPLHMGKTEKASTMVEDHFGRQLQPPIGKQRVEELGRWVRKEFCVRGNWWDSSCVDIACGGLGWFAIGLKGEAVVGVWTYDGVDVTPRNALIPHRSHNFEVTGFTVSKIVSKADKSLNKQKQKQKQNENEKKRKVGDLETNVTSAAL
;
A
#
# COMPACT_ATOMS: atom_id res chain seq x y z
N MET A 1 -22.04 -19.95 17.53
CA MET A 1 -20.67 -20.28 17.98
C MET A 1 -19.65 -19.16 17.74
N GLN A 2 -19.91 -18.16 16.87
CA GLN A 2 -18.96 -17.07 16.54
C GLN A 2 -18.80 -15.97 17.60
N ASP A 3 -19.56 -16.00 18.70
CA ASP A 3 -19.59 -14.91 19.71
C ASP A 3 -18.77 -15.20 20.98
N SER A 4 -18.03 -16.31 21.03
CA SER A 4 -17.39 -16.78 22.26
C SER A 4 -15.91 -16.42 22.40
N ASP A 5 -15.22 -16.17 21.29
CA ASP A 5 -13.77 -15.94 21.27
C ASP A 5 -13.42 -14.59 20.64
N ALA A 6 -12.83 -13.70 21.44
CA ALA A 6 -12.42 -12.36 21.02
C ALA A 6 -11.29 -12.36 19.97
N ASN A 7 -10.64 -13.50 19.76
CA ASN A 7 -9.57 -13.68 18.77
C ASN A 7 -10.06 -14.24 17.43
N GLN A 8 -11.32 -14.67 17.32
CA GLN A 8 -11.85 -15.25 16.09
C GLN A 8 -12.49 -14.21 15.15
N PRO A 9 -12.40 -14.42 13.81
CA PRO A 9 -13.03 -13.54 12.84
C PRO A 9 -14.56 -13.62 12.95
N GLY A 10 -15.20 -12.47 13.18
CA GLY A 10 -16.64 -12.37 13.39
C GLY A 10 -17.06 -11.94 14.79
N PHE A 11 -16.14 -11.78 15.75
CA PHE A 11 -16.49 -11.26 17.08
C PHE A 11 -16.87 -9.76 17.03
N PHE A 12 -18.05 -9.42 17.57
CA PHE A 12 -18.58 -8.05 17.61
C PHE A 12 -18.51 -7.48 19.02
N ILE A 13 -18.14 -6.20 19.14
CA ILE A 13 -18.17 -5.48 20.43
C ILE A 13 -19.42 -4.62 20.41
N THR A 14 -20.37 -4.91 21.28
CA THR A 14 -21.50 -4.02 21.54
C THR A 14 -20.97 -2.75 22.22
N PRO A 15 -21.43 -1.56 21.81
CA PRO A 15 -21.09 -0.33 22.51
C PRO A 15 -21.52 -0.47 23.97
N SER A 16 -20.59 -0.31 24.92
CA SER A 16 -20.97 -0.30 26.33
C SER A 16 -21.91 0.87 26.56
N VAL A 17 -23.07 0.59 27.19
CA VAL A 17 -23.92 1.63 27.72
C VAL A 17 -23.08 2.35 28.78
N LYS A 18 -22.69 3.58 28.50
CA LYS A 18 -21.94 4.37 29.47
C LYS A 18 -22.86 4.61 30.66
N ASP A 19 -22.45 4.10 31.81
CA ASP A 19 -23.11 4.35 33.08
C ASP A 19 -23.24 5.88 33.30
N PRO A 20 -24.41 6.40 33.72
CA PRO A 20 -24.61 7.83 33.99
C PRO A 20 -23.57 8.44 34.93
N THR A 21 -22.89 7.61 35.71
CA THR A 21 -21.87 7.98 36.70
C THR A 21 -20.46 8.21 36.14
N TYR A 22 -20.20 8.01 34.84
CA TYR A 22 -18.87 8.25 34.25
C TYR A 22 -18.37 9.71 34.40
N LYS A 23 -19.27 10.66 34.71
CA LYS A 23 -18.94 12.06 35.03
C LYS A 23 -18.75 12.35 36.53
N GLN A 24 -18.82 11.36 37.42
CA GLN A 24 -18.54 11.60 38.83
C GLN A 24 -17.05 11.88 39.01
N GLN A 25 -16.75 12.99 39.69
CA GLN A 25 -15.39 13.35 40.07
C GLN A 25 -14.81 12.26 40.97
N ILE A 26 -13.61 11.82 40.64
CA ILE A 26 -12.83 10.90 41.47
C ILE A 26 -12.64 11.55 42.84
N ASP A 27 -13.13 10.90 43.89
CA ASP A 27 -12.90 11.31 45.26
C ASP A 27 -11.40 11.15 45.59
N LYS A 28 -10.73 12.27 45.86
CA LYS A 28 -9.29 12.33 46.13
C LYS A 28 -9.07 12.53 47.62
N ASN A 29 -9.02 11.44 48.39
CA ASN A 29 -8.34 11.48 49.68
C ASN A 29 -6.82 11.35 49.47
N PRO A 30 -6.00 12.28 49.99
CA PRO A 30 -4.55 12.21 49.88
C PRO A 30 -3.93 11.37 51.03
N LEU A 31 -3.05 10.42 50.69
CA LEU A 31 -1.95 10.03 51.57
C LEU A 31 -0.80 11.04 51.33
N ALA A 32 -0.25 11.56 52.42
CA ALA A 32 0.51 12.80 52.54
C ALA A 32 1.98 12.79 52.01
N ASP A 33 2.59 13.98 52.13
CA ASP A 33 3.98 14.45 51.85
C ASP A 33 4.32 14.89 50.41
N GLU A 34 4.24 16.19 50.07
CA GLU A 34 5.19 17.32 50.32
C GLU A 34 6.17 17.49 49.13
N THR A 35 6.51 18.65 48.54
CA THR A 35 6.04 20.06 48.58
C THR A 35 6.70 20.80 47.38
N HIS A 36 6.02 21.86 46.86
CA HIS A 36 6.46 22.98 45.98
C HIS A 36 6.63 22.84 44.45
N ILE A 37 5.77 23.56 43.69
CA ILE A 37 6.11 24.48 42.55
C ILE A 37 5.10 25.68 42.53
N PRO A 38 5.49 26.92 42.14
CA PRO A 38 4.83 28.20 42.49
C PRO A 38 3.69 28.75 41.58
N ASP A 39 3.06 29.81 42.10
CA ASP A 39 1.80 30.52 41.79
C ASP A 39 1.52 31.09 40.37
N SER A 40 2.17 30.63 39.29
CA SER A 40 1.87 31.16 37.93
C SER A 40 0.71 30.45 37.20
N LEU A 41 0.16 29.38 37.78
CA LEU A 41 -1.02 28.66 37.25
C LEU A 41 -2.38 29.20 37.78
N LYS A 42 -2.40 30.32 38.52
CA LYS A 42 -3.55 30.78 39.33
C LYS A 42 -4.42 31.94 38.81
N LYS A 43 -4.37 32.30 37.52
CA LYS A 43 -5.33 33.27 36.94
C LYS A 43 -5.69 32.83 35.52
N GLY A 44 -6.83 32.20 35.21
CA GLY A 44 -8.10 32.12 35.92
C GLY A 44 -9.03 33.26 35.51
N ILE A 45 -9.57 33.23 34.28
CA ILE A 45 -10.76 34.01 33.90
C ILE A 45 -11.66 33.11 33.04
N LEU A 46 -12.72 32.62 33.69
CA LEU A 46 -13.97 32.18 33.09
C LEU A 46 -14.87 33.42 32.93
N ILE A 47 -15.51 33.56 31.79
CA ILE A 47 -16.72 34.39 31.65
C ILE A 47 -17.79 33.44 31.11
N GLU A 48 -18.75 33.10 31.96
CA GLU A 48 -20.09 32.69 31.52
C GLU A 48 -20.96 33.96 31.45
N PRO A 49 -21.97 33.97 30.58
CA PRO A 49 -23.29 34.13 31.16
C PRO A 49 -24.28 33.07 30.69
N ASP A 50 -25.10 32.69 31.66
CA ASP A 50 -26.41 32.07 31.57
C ASP A 50 -27.27 32.67 30.45
N GLU A 51 -27.98 31.82 29.72
CA GLU A 51 -29.40 32.05 29.45
C GLU A 51 -30.08 30.75 28.98
N THR A 52 -31.12 30.41 29.72
CA THR A 52 -32.08 29.32 29.55
C THR A 52 -32.78 29.35 28.20
N LEU A 53 -32.67 28.29 27.41
CA LEU A 53 -33.66 27.90 26.40
C LEU A 53 -33.64 26.38 26.23
N GLU A 54 -34.71 25.73 26.67
CA GLU A 54 -35.00 24.33 26.39
C GLU A 54 -35.06 24.12 24.87
N ASN A 55 -34.11 23.36 24.33
CA ASN A 55 -34.19 22.81 22.98
C ASN A 55 -33.87 21.31 23.02
N PRO A 56 -34.63 20.47 22.30
CA PRO A 56 -34.49 19.03 22.37
C PRO A 56 -33.11 18.62 21.87
N THR A 57 -32.44 17.77 22.67
CA THR A 57 -31.12 17.21 22.40
C THR A 57 -30.97 16.77 20.93
N PRO A 58 -29.94 17.22 20.20
CA PRO A 58 -29.62 16.60 18.92
C PRO A 58 -29.22 15.15 19.21
N LYS A 59 -29.96 14.19 18.64
CA LYS A 59 -29.60 12.76 18.67
C LYS A 59 -28.13 12.67 18.26
N SER A 60 -27.28 12.23 19.19
CA SER A 60 -25.89 11.93 18.88
C SER A 60 -25.89 10.91 17.73
N PRO A 61 -25.02 11.07 16.72
CA PRO A 61 -24.98 10.11 15.62
C PRO A 61 -24.69 8.73 16.21
N GLU A 62 -25.64 7.81 16.06
CA GLU A 62 -25.51 6.43 16.52
C GLU A 62 -24.18 5.88 16.02
N ARG A 63 -23.29 5.52 16.97
CA ARG A 63 -21.99 4.96 16.61
C ARG A 63 -22.25 3.59 15.99
N PRO A 64 -21.89 3.36 14.73
CA PRO A 64 -22.19 2.09 14.07
C PRO A 64 -21.47 0.96 14.82
N VAL A 65 -22.19 -0.12 15.09
CA VAL A 65 -21.60 -1.35 15.61
C VAL A 65 -20.56 -1.82 14.61
N VAL A 66 -19.31 -1.91 15.06
CA VAL A 66 -18.17 -2.35 14.25
C VAL A 66 -17.57 -3.58 14.91
N CYS A 67 -17.20 -4.59 14.12
CA CYS A 67 -16.54 -5.77 14.66
C CYS A 67 -15.23 -5.38 15.36
N ALA A 68 -14.77 -6.21 16.29
CA ALA A 68 -13.56 -5.94 17.07
C ALA A 68 -12.34 -5.66 16.17
N ARG A 69 -12.25 -6.39 15.05
CA ARG A 69 -11.22 -6.20 14.01
C ARG A 69 -11.31 -4.82 13.36
N CYS A 70 -12.47 -4.41 12.84
CA CYS A 70 -12.67 -3.09 12.22
C CYS A 70 -12.47 -1.95 13.22
N HIS A 71 -12.89 -2.13 14.48
CA HIS A 71 -12.64 -1.15 15.54
C HIS A 71 -11.14 -1.01 15.83
N SER A 72 -10.41 -2.13 15.94
CA SER A 72 -8.96 -2.12 16.16
C SER A 72 -8.18 -1.52 14.99
N LEU A 73 -8.59 -1.83 13.76
CA LEU A 73 -8.05 -1.24 12.54
C LEU A 73 -8.28 0.27 12.50
N ARG A 74 -9.51 0.74 12.76
CA ARG A 74 -9.89 2.17 12.70
C ARG A 74 -9.20 3.02 13.77
N ASN A 75 -9.15 2.54 15.01
CA ASN A 75 -8.71 3.36 16.15
C ASN A 75 -7.22 3.20 16.47
N TYR A 76 -6.64 2.03 16.19
CA TYR A 76 -5.26 1.72 16.57
C TYR A 76 -4.35 1.39 15.40
N GLY A 77 -4.90 1.23 14.19
CA GLY A 77 -4.10 0.88 13.01
C GLY A 77 -3.36 -0.47 13.17
N LYS A 78 -3.93 -1.42 13.92
CA LYS A 78 -3.35 -2.74 14.16
C LYS A 78 -4.43 -3.83 14.10
N VAL A 79 -4.11 -4.93 13.43
CA VAL A 79 -4.87 -6.19 13.56
C VAL A 79 -4.40 -6.88 14.85
N LYS A 80 -5.33 -7.45 15.62
CA LYS A 80 -4.99 -8.13 16.88
C LYS A 80 -4.15 -9.39 16.65
N ASP A 81 -4.43 -10.12 15.57
CA ASP A 81 -3.67 -11.30 15.17
C ASP A 81 -3.40 -11.27 13.65
N GLN A 82 -2.13 -11.21 13.29
CA GLN A 82 -1.68 -11.17 11.90
C GLN A 82 -1.76 -12.56 11.22
N THR A 83 -1.72 -13.64 11.99
CA THR A 83 -1.74 -15.01 11.46
C THR A 83 -3.13 -15.41 10.97
N VAL A 84 -4.18 -14.96 11.67
CA VAL A 84 -5.60 -15.17 11.31
C VAL A 84 -5.99 -14.41 10.05
N GLU A 85 -5.33 -13.29 9.76
CA GLU A 85 -5.56 -12.50 8.53
C GLU A 85 -5.24 -13.31 7.27
N ASN A 86 -4.17 -14.12 7.31
CA ASN A 86 -3.76 -14.98 6.21
C ASN A 86 -4.68 -16.21 6.03
N LEU A 87 -5.53 -16.50 7.02
CA LEU A 87 -6.48 -17.61 6.99
C LEU A 87 -7.86 -17.20 6.46
N LEU A 88 -8.08 -15.91 6.17
CA LEU A 88 -9.31 -15.44 5.58
C LEU A 88 -9.41 -15.93 4.13
N PRO A 89 -10.55 -16.51 3.71
CA PRO A 89 -10.72 -16.96 2.34
C PRO A 89 -10.68 -15.76 1.39
N ASP A 90 -9.93 -15.93 0.29
CA ASP A 90 -9.92 -14.95 -0.79
C ASP A 90 -11.33 -14.72 -1.32
N PHE A 91 -11.63 -13.46 -1.65
CA PHE A 91 -12.92 -13.12 -2.23
C PHE A 91 -13.07 -13.75 -3.62
N ASP A 92 -13.94 -14.76 -3.69
CA ASP A 92 -14.30 -15.43 -4.94
C ASP A 92 -15.28 -14.56 -5.73
N PHE A 93 -14.71 -13.79 -6.67
CA PHE A 93 -15.45 -12.93 -7.57
C PHE A 93 -16.39 -13.72 -8.49
N ASP A 94 -15.95 -14.88 -8.98
CA ASP A 94 -16.64 -15.65 -10.00
C ASP A 94 -17.94 -16.22 -9.42
N HIS A 95 -17.86 -16.79 -8.22
CA HIS A 95 -19.03 -17.29 -7.51
C HIS A 95 -19.99 -16.17 -7.11
N THR A 96 -19.48 -15.03 -6.66
CA THR A 96 -20.29 -13.99 -6.01
C THR A 96 -20.91 -13.00 -7.00
N VAL A 97 -20.14 -12.57 -8.01
CA VAL A 97 -20.53 -11.54 -8.96
C VAL A 97 -20.65 -12.11 -10.38
N GLY A 98 -19.89 -13.15 -10.74
CA GLY A 98 -19.93 -13.77 -12.06
C GLY A 98 -21.34 -14.21 -12.50
N ARG A 99 -22.12 -14.81 -11.59
CA ARG A 99 -23.54 -15.17 -11.88
C ARG A 99 -24.42 -13.95 -12.21
N ARG A 100 -24.17 -12.81 -11.56
CA ARG A 100 -24.92 -11.56 -11.81
C ARG A 100 -24.48 -10.89 -13.11
N LEU A 101 -23.20 -11.01 -13.47
CA LEU A 101 -22.65 -10.50 -14.73
C LEU A 101 -23.16 -11.28 -15.94
N ASN A 102 -23.32 -12.60 -15.81
CA ASN A 102 -23.83 -13.46 -16.88
C ASN A 102 -25.35 -13.40 -17.03
N SER A 103 -26.06 -12.63 -16.19
CA SER A 103 -27.52 -12.49 -16.28
C SER A 103 -27.89 -11.60 -17.46
N VAL A 104 -28.46 -12.24 -18.49
CA VAL A 104 -28.91 -11.61 -19.74
C VAL A 104 -30.08 -10.63 -19.51
N SER A 105 -30.91 -10.92 -18.50
CA SER A 105 -32.03 -10.10 -18.06
C SER A 105 -31.70 -9.44 -16.72
N GLY A 106 -31.79 -8.11 -16.61
CA GLY A 106 -31.51 -7.42 -15.36
C GLY A 106 -31.09 -5.96 -15.48
N THR A 107 -30.67 -5.42 -14.34
CA THR A 107 -30.17 -4.05 -14.20
C THR A 107 -28.80 -3.89 -14.86
N ARG A 108 -28.55 -2.72 -15.46
CA ARG A 108 -27.24 -2.41 -16.06
C ARG A 108 -26.14 -2.56 -15.02
N THR A 109 -25.09 -3.29 -15.38
CA THR A 109 -23.96 -3.55 -14.50
C THR A 109 -22.72 -2.83 -14.99
N VAL A 110 -22.08 -2.09 -14.09
CA VAL A 110 -20.80 -1.43 -14.31
C VAL A 110 -19.78 -2.06 -13.37
N VAL A 111 -18.69 -2.56 -13.94
CA VAL A 111 -17.56 -3.11 -13.19
C VAL A 111 -16.47 -2.06 -13.16
N VAL A 112 -16.18 -1.53 -11.98
CA VAL A 112 -15.13 -0.55 -11.73
C VAL A 112 -13.90 -1.29 -11.24
N MET A 113 -12.87 -1.36 -12.09
CA MET A 113 -11.58 -1.96 -11.74
C MET A 113 -10.66 -0.86 -11.22
N VAL A 114 -10.28 -0.94 -9.95
CA VAL A 114 -9.41 0.01 -9.27
C VAL A 114 -7.99 -0.54 -9.25
N VAL A 115 -7.05 0.23 -9.81
CA VAL A 115 -5.66 -0.17 -10.00
C VAL A 115 -4.74 0.96 -9.53
N ASP A 116 -3.64 0.62 -8.86
CA ASP A 116 -2.62 1.58 -8.42
C ASP A 116 -1.74 2.01 -9.60
N ALA A 117 -1.57 3.31 -9.82
CA ALA A 117 -0.72 3.85 -10.88
C ALA A 117 0.74 3.37 -10.79
N VAL A 118 1.26 3.21 -9.57
CA VAL A 118 2.67 2.89 -9.33
C VAL A 118 2.93 1.39 -9.42
N ASP A 119 2.00 0.59 -8.92
CA ASP A 119 2.05 -0.88 -8.95
C ASP A 119 0.95 -1.45 -9.85
N PHE A 120 0.91 -0.99 -11.11
CA PHE A 120 -0.15 -1.36 -12.04
C PHE A 120 -0.26 -2.89 -12.20
N ASP A 121 0.82 -3.56 -12.61
CA ASP A 121 0.80 -5.01 -12.86
C ASP A 121 0.50 -5.84 -11.61
N GLY A 122 0.99 -5.40 -10.44
CA GLY A 122 0.73 -6.08 -9.17
C GLY A 122 -0.69 -5.88 -8.64
N SER A 123 -1.35 -4.75 -8.98
CA SER A 123 -2.70 -4.43 -8.51
C SER A 123 -3.81 -4.69 -9.53
N PHE A 124 -3.46 -5.02 -10.78
CA PHE A 124 -4.40 -5.25 -11.86
C PHE A 124 -5.12 -6.61 -11.70
N PRO A 125 -6.46 -6.64 -11.60
CA PRO A 125 -7.20 -7.88 -11.35
C PRO A 125 -7.41 -8.70 -12.63
N ARG A 126 -6.34 -9.35 -13.14
CA ARG A 126 -6.32 -10.09 -14.42
C ARG A 126 -7.48 -11.08 -14.58
N LYS A 127 -7.71 -11.94 -13.58
CA LYS A 127 -8.80 -12.94 -13.59
C LYS A 127 -10.18 -12.30 -13.79
N VAL A 128 -10.44 -11.19 -13.11
CA VAL A 128 -11.70 -10.44 -13.22
C VAL A 128 -11.80 -9.78 -14.60
N ALA A 129 -10.72 -9.17 -15.08
CA ALA A 129 -10.67 -8.55 -16.39
C ALA A 129 -10.96 -9.56 -17.52
N GLU A 130 -10.36 -10.75 -17.46
CA GLU A 130 -10.58 -11.86 -18.39
C GLU A 130 -12.02 -12.37 -18.32
N LEU A 131 -12.55 -12.63 -17.12
CA LEU A 131 -13.92 -13.10 -16.94
C LEU A 131 -14.92 -12.11 -17.54
N VAL A 132 -14.83 -10.83 -17.17
CA VAL A 132 -15.78 -9.82 -17.64
C VAL A 132 -15.65 -9.62 -19.15
N SER A 133 -14.44 -9.66 -19.70
CA SER A 133 -14.21 -9.56 -21.15
C SER A 133 -14.79 -10.76 -21.91
N ASN A 134 -14.60 -11.98 -21.40
CA ASN A 134 -15.20 -13.19 -21.96
C ASN A 134 -16.74 -13.12 -21.94
N THR A 135 -17.33 -12.67 -20.82
CA THR A 135 -18.76 -12.43 -20.70
C THR A 135 -19.26 -11.41 -21.75
N ILE A 136 -18.52 -10.30 -21.96
CA ILE A 136 -18.84 -9.31 -22.99
C ILE A 136 -18.83 -9.93 -24.38
N ASP A 137 -17.83 -10.75 -24.70
CA ASP A 137 -17.70 -11.38 -26.03
C ASP A 137 -18.82 -12.39 -26.31
N VAL A 138 -19.18 -13.21 -25.32
CA VAL A 138 -20.29 -14.17 -25.41
C VAL A 138 -21.63 -13.44 -25.62
N HIS A 139 -21.91 -12.39 -24.84
CA HIS A 139 -23.16 -11.64 -24.98
C HIS A 139 -23.19 -10.76 -26.23
N SER A 140 -22.04 -10.28 -26.73
CA SER A 140 -21.97 -9.49 -27.96
C SER A 140 -22.37 -10.33 -29.18
N ARG A 141 -22.00 -11.61 -29.23
CA ARG A 141 -22.48 -12.56 -30.26
C ARG A 141 -23.99 -12.77 -30.15
N SER A 142 -24.47 -13.04 -28.94
CA SER A 142 -25.90 -13.24 -28.66
C SER A 142 -26.76 -12.01 -29.04
N TRP A 143 -26.23 -10.80 -28.85
CA TRP A 143 -26.90 -9.56 -29.23
C TRP A 143 -27.00 -9.39 -30.76
N LYS A 144 -25.95 -9.76 -31.50
CA LYS A 144 -25.98 -9.78 -32.98
C LYS A 144 -26.99 -10.79 -33.54
N GLU A 145 -27.28 -11.85 -32.78
CA GLU A 145 -28.33 -12.84 -33.08
C GLU A 145 -29.75 -12.36 -32.69
N GLY A 146 -29.92 -11.11 -32.26
CA GLY A 146 -31.24 -10.53 -31.93
C GLY A 146 -31.74 -10.80 -30.50
N LYS A 147 -30.91 -11.37 -29.61
CA LYS A 147 -31.28 -11.57 -28.19
C LYS A 147 -31.07 -10.28 -27.39
N SER A 148 -31.98 -9.98 -26.46
CA SER A 148 -31.80 -8.86 -25.51
C SER A 148 -30.63 -9.17 -24.58
N GLY A 149 -29.49 -8.48 -24.72
CA GLY A 149 -28.30 -8.71 -23.90
C GLY A 149 -27.86 -7.44 -23.17
N ASN A 150 -27.87 -7.46 -21.84
CA ASN A 150 -27.28 -6.40 -21.03
C ASN A 150 -25.76 -6.63 -20.92
N LEU A 151 -24.97 -5.93 -21.74
CA LEU A 151 -23.51 -6.03 -21.71
C LEU A 151 -22.95 -5.30 -20.47
N PRO A 152 -22.11 -5.97 -19.66
CA PRO A 152 -21.43 -5.31 -18.56
C PRO A 152 -20.43 -4.28 -19.12
N ARG A 153 -20.28 -3.16 -18.41
CA ARG A 153 -19.37 -2.08 -18.80
C ARG A 153 -18.17 -2.07 -17.88
N ILE A 154 -16.97 -2.10 -18.45
CA ILE A 154 -15.73 -2.04 -17.68
C ILE A 154 -15.24 -0.59 -17.62
N VAL A 155 -15.15 -0.05 -16.41
CA VAL A 155 -14.53 1.26 -16.13
C VAL A 155 -13.24 1.00 -15.37
N LEU A 156 -12.10 1.33 -15.99
CA LEU A 156 -10.80 1.22 -15.34
C LEU A 156 -10.49 2.54 -14.62
N VAL A 157 -10.20 2.47 -13.33
CA VAL A 157 -9.85 3.61 -12.49
C VAL A 157 -8.42 3.43 -11.99
N VAL A 158 -7.54 4.29 -12.47
CA VAL A 158 -6.13 4.32 -12.05
C VAL A 158 -5.98 5.35 -10.95
N THR A 159 -5.68 4.89 -9.74
CA THR A 159 -5.57 5.70 -8.52
C THR A 159 -4.11 6.10 -8.25
N LYS A 160 -3.92 7.00 -7.26
CA LYS A 160 -2.60 7.42 -6.78
C LYS A 160 -1.70 8.04 -7.86
N ILE A 161 -2.31 8.67 -8.87
CA ILE A 161 -1.55 9.38 -9.92
C ILE A 161 -0.68 10.51 -9.35
N ASP A 162 -0.98 10.99 -8.15
CA ASP A 162 -0.18 11.97 -7.42
C ASP A 162 1.19 11.47 -6.99
N LEU A 163 1.42 10.15 -7.00
CA LEU A 163 2.71 9.53 -6.71
C LEU A 163 3.61 9.47 -7.96
N LEU A 164 3.05 9.64 -9.15
CA LEU A 164 3.82 9.69 -10.38
C LEU A 164 4.42 11.10 -10.58
N PRO A 165 5.60 11.20 -11.20
CA PRO A 165 6.23 12.48 -11.48
C PRO A 165 5.36 13.40 -12.32
N SER A 166 5.37 14.69 -11.97
CA SER A 166 4.66 15.73 -12.73
C SER A 166 5.08 15.89 -14.20
N SER A 167 6.26 15.37 -14.57
CA SER A 167 6.76 15.36 -15.95
C SER A 167 6.05 14.35 -16.86
N LEU A 168 5.28 13.41 -16.31
CA LEU A 168 4.60 12.39 -17.09
C LEU A 168 3.43 13.00 -17.88
N SER A 169 3.44 12.83 -19.21
CA SER A 169 2.35 13.32 -20.06
C SER A 169 1.05 12.56 -19.76
N PRO A 170 -0.07 13.24 -19.45
CA PRO A 170 -1.35 12.57 -19.19
C PRO A 170 -1.86 11.72 -20.36
N THR A 171 -1.64 12.18 -21.59
CA THR A 171 -2.04 11.47 -22.82
C THR A 171 -1.21 10.20 -23.04
N GLY A 172 0.12 10.29 -22.91
CA GLY A 172 1.00 9.13 -22.98
C GLY A 172 0.71 8.11 -21.88
N PHE A 173 0.38 8.57 -20.67
CA PHE A 173 0.02 7.69 -19.57
C PHE A 173 -1.33 6.99 -19.79
N ASP A 174 -2.38 7.69 -20.26
CA ASP A 174 -3.66 7.06 -20.61
C ASP A 174 -3.47 5.99 -21.71
N HIS A 175 -2.66 6.29 -22.73
CA HIS A 175 -2.33 5.31 -23.77
C HIS A 175 -1.60 4.08 -23.19
N TRP A 176 -0.58 4.30 -22.36
CA TRP A 176 0.16 3.23 -21.69
C TRP A 176 -0.75 2.34 -20.84
N VAL A 177 -1.64 2.95 -20.04
CA VAL A 177 -2.61 2.26 -19.19
C VAL A 177 -3.55 1.39 -20.03
N ARG A 178 -4.08 1.92 -21.13
CA ARG A 178 -4.98 1.16 -22.02
C ARG A 178 -4.27 -0.03 -22.65
N THR A 179 -3.05 0.16 -23.13
CA THR A 179 -2.25 -0.92 -23.71
C THR A 179 -1.98 -2.00 -22.67
N ARG A 180 -1.55 -1.62 -21.45
CA ARG A 180 -1.30 -2.55 -20.35
C ARG A 180 -2.55 -3.29 -19.89
N ALA A 181 -3.69 -2.61 -19.81
CA ALA A 181 -4.96 -3.24 -19.44
C ALA A 181 -5.41 -4.29 -20.48
N ARG A 182 -5.19 -4.03 -21.78
CA ARG A 182 -5.47 -5.02 -22.84
C ARG A 182 -4.55 -6.23 -22.74
N GLU A 183 -3.25 -6.02 -22.50
CA GLU A 183 -2.29 -7.11 -22.24
C GLU A 183 -2.67 -7.91 -20.98
N GLY A 184 -3.31 -7.28 -20.00
CA GLY A 184 -3.86 -7.91 -18.80
C GLY A 184 -5.22 -8.59 -18.97
N GLY A 185 -5.77 -8.65 -20.18
CA GLY A 185 -7.03 -9.34 -20.48
C GLY A 185 -8.27 -8.44 -20.53
N ALA A 186 -8.17 -7.14 -20.23
CA ALA A 186 -9.27 -6.18 -20.41
C ALA A 186 -9.32 -5.64 -21.84
N THR A 187 -9.81 -6.44 -22.78
CA THR A 187 -9.80 -6.09 -24.21
C THR A 187 -10.78 -4.95 -24.56
N LYS A 188 -11.90 -4.86 -23.84
CA LYS A 188 -13.00 -3.90 -24.09
C LYS A 188 -13.27 -3.00 -22.89
N LEU A 189 -12.44 -1.99 -22.71
CA LEU A 189 -12.67 -0.92 -21.72
C LEU A 189 -13.70 0.09 -22.25
N THR A 190 -14.72 0.39 -21.44
CA THR A 190 -15.71 1.43 -21.75
C THR A 190 -15.13 2.82 -21.50
N LYS A 191 -14.49 3.02 -20.34
CA LYS A 191 -13.80 4.26 -19.98
C LYS A 191 -12.57 3.98 -19.12
N VAL A 192 -11.62 4.91 -19.15
CA VAL A 192 -10.45 4.95 -18.26
C VAL A 192 -10.49 6.29 -17.54
N HIS A 193 -10.33 6.26 -16.23
CA HIS A 193 -10.23 7.45 -15.39
C HIS A 193 -8.93 7.42 -14.61
N LEU A 194 -8.19 8.52 -14.71
CA LEU A 194 -7.05 8.81 -13.87
C LEU A 194 -7.56 9.61 -12.67
N VAL A 195 -7.24 9.20 -11.44
CA VAL A 195 -7.72 9.86 -10.23
C VAL A 195 -6.68 9.96 -9.14
N SER A 196 -6.76 11.03 -8.36
CA SER A 196 -6.06 11.14 -7.08
C SER A 196 -7.09 11.40 -5.99
N ALA A 197 -7.30 10.40 -5.13
CA ALA A 197 -8.19 10.54 -3.97
C ALA A 197 -7.62 11.54 -2.95
N VAL A 198 -6.29 11.64 -2.84
CA VAL A 198 -5.62 12.58 -1.91
C VAL A 198 -5.75 14.02 -2.40
N LYS A 199 -5.60 14.25 -3.71
CA LYS A 199 -5.73 15.59 -4.31
C LYS A 199 -7.17 15.95 -4.70
N ASN A 200 -8.16 15.10 -4.41
CA ASN A 200 -9.55 15.22 -4.87
C ASN A 200 -9.68 15.46 -6.39
N TRP A 201 -8.77 14.88 -7.18
CA TRP A 201 -8.69 15.12 -8.62
C TRP A 201 -9.33 13.99 -9.42
N GLY A 202 -10.14 14.35 -10.43
CA GLY A 202 -10.81 13.40 -11.33
C GLY A 202 -12.04 12.68 -10.74
N LEU A 203 -12.36 12.90 -9.47
CA LEU A 203 -13.42 12.18 -8.74
C LEU A 203 -14.84 12.50 -9.23
N LYS A 204 -15.12 13.79 -9.52
CA LYS A 204 -16.44 14.21 -10.01
C LYS A 204 -16.77 13.61 -11.37
N ASN A 205 -15.84 13.73 -12.32
CA ASN A 205 -15.98 13.15 -13.66
C ASN A 205 -16.18 11.63 -13.61
N LEU A 206 -15.45 10.95 -12.71
CA LEU A 206 -15.62 9.51 -12.47
C LEU A 206 -17.03 9.18 -11.99
N ALA A 207 -17.54 9.90 -10.99
CA ALA A 207 -18.87 9.66 -10.44
C ALA A 207 -19.99 9.92 -11.46
N ASP A 208 -19.90 11.04 -12.19
CA ASP A 208 -20.86 11.40 -13.23
C ASP A 208 -20.91 10.32 -14.33
N ASP A 209 -19.75 9.83 -14.76
CA ASP A 209 -19.64 8.75 -15.75
C ASP A 209 -20.15 7.41 -15.23
N MET A 210 -19.84 7.05 -13.98
CA MET A 210 -20.37 5.83 -13.37
C MET A 210 -21.90 5.84 -13.33
N VAL A 211 -22.51 6.96 -12.92
CA VAL A 211 -23.97 7.13 -12.85
C VAL A 211 -24.57 7.11 -14.24
N SER A 212 -23.96 7.79 -15.21
CA SER A 212 -24.41 7.80 -16.62
C SER A 212 -24.41 6.39 -17.24
N LEU A 213 -23.34 5.61 -17.00
CA LEU A 213 -23.20 4.26 -17.53
C LEU A 213 -24.16 3.26 -16.85
N ALA A 214 -24.36 3.38 -15.54
CA ALA A 214 -25.23 2.50 -14.77
C ALA A 214 -26.73 2.83 -14.94
N GLY A 215 -27.08 4.12 -15.03
CA GLY A 215 -28.46 4.60 -15.03
C GLY A 215 -29.17 4.43 -13.68
N PRO A 216 -30.43 4.87 -13.55
CA PRO A 216 -31.11 5.05 -12.25
C PRO A 216 -31.29 3.79 -11.39
N ARG A 217 -31.26 2.61 -12.01
CA ARG A 217 -31.44 1.31 -11.33
C ARG A 217 -30.22 0.40 -11.47
N GLY A 218 -29.09 0.94 -11.94
CA GLY A 218 -27.88 0.16 -12.21
C GLY A 218 -27.15 -0.30 -10.95
N HIS A 219 -26.25 -1.26 -11.15
CA HIS A 219 -25.35 -1.78 -10.13
C HIS A 219 -23.90 -1.48 -10.52
N ILE A 220 -23.16 -0.87 -9.61
CA ILE A 220 -21.74 -0.57 -9.77
C ILE A 220 -20.97 -1.45 -8.78
N TRP A 221 -20.05 -2.26 -9.29
CA TRP A 221 -19.19 -3.12 -8.48
C TRP A 221 -17.77 -2.57 -8.50
N VAL A 222 -17.25 -2.20 -7.33
CA VAL A 222 -15.88 -1.70 -7.21
C VAL A 222 -14.97 -2.83 -6.77
N ILE A 223 -14.01 -3.18 -7.62
CA ILE A 223 -13.12 -4.32 -7.46
C ILE A 223 -11.69 -3.85 -7.66
N GLY A 224 -10.77 -4.36 -6.86
CA GLY A 224 -9.34 -4.10 -7.06
C GLY A 224 -8.53 -4.84 -6.01
N ALA A 225 -7.21 -4.81 -6.16
CA ALA A 225 -6.31 -5.36 -5.17
C ALA A 225 -6.47 -4.68 -3.79
N GLN A 226 -6.10 -5.39 -2.74
CA GLN A 226 -6.14 -4.94 -1.34
C GLN A 226 -5.49 -3.56 -1.12
N ASN A 227 -4.42 -3.25 -1.86
CA ASN A 227 -3.66 -2.00 -1.75
C ASN A 227 -3.92 -0.98 -2.86
N ALA A 228 -4.89 -1.24 -3.76
CA ALA A 228 -5.19 -0.36 -4.91
C ALA A 228 -5.83 0.98 -4.53
N GLY A 229 -6.18 1.20 -3.25
CA GLY A 229 -6.77 2.46 -2.78
C GLY A 229 -8.29 2.57 -2.97
N LYS A 230 -8.98 1.44 -3.10
CA LYS A 230 -10.44 1.35 -3.28
C LYS A 230 -11.24 2.07 -2.17
N SER A 231 -10.95 1.79 -0.91
CA SER A 231 -11.67 2.41 0.22
C SER A 231 -11.42 3.92 0.27
N THR A 232 -10.17 4.35 0.03
CA THR A 232 -9.80 5.76 -0.07
C THR A 232 -10.55 6.46 -1.22
N LEU A 233 -10.68 5.80 -2.38
CA LEU A 233 -11.42 6.30 -3.52
C LEU A 233 -12.90 6.50 -3.19
N ILE A 234 -13.57 5.49 -2.62
CA ILE A 234 -15.00 5.55 -2.27
C ILE A 234 -15.27 6.68 -1.27
N ASN A 235 -14.44 6.81 -0.25
CA ASN A 235 -14.56 7.87 0.76
C ASN A 235 -14.34 9.26 0.16
N ALA A 236 -13.34 9.42 -0.71
CA ALA A 236 -13.06 10.69 -1.35
C ALA A 236 -14.18 11.09 -2.32
N MET A 237 -14.73 10.14 -3.07
CA MET A 237 -15.91 10.39 -3.94
C MET A 237 -17.11 10.84 -3.11
N GLY A 238 -17.43 10.14 -2.02
CA GLY A 238 -18.56 10.51 -1.15
C GLY A 238 -18.41 11.92 -0.54
N LYS A 239 -17.20 12.28 -0.09
CA LYS A 239 -16.88 13.64 0.39
C LYS A 239 -17.04 14.70 -0.72
N SER A 240 -16.57 14.42 -1.94
CA SER A 240 -16.59 15.37 -3.06
C SER A 240 -17.99 15.62 -3.64
N ILE A 241 -18.91 14.67 -3.51
CA ILE A 241 -20.27 14.74 -4.11
C ILE A 241 -21.28 15.34 -3.10
N GLY A 242 -20.88 15.53 -1.84
CA GLY A 242 -21.73 16.16 -0.81
C GLY A 242 -22.80 15.23 -0.22
N GLY A 243 -22.67 13.92 -0.41
CA GLY A 243 -23.57 12.94 0.19
C GLY A 243 -23.36 12.82 1.71
N LYS A 244 -24.45 12.70 2.48
CA LYS A 244 -24.38 12.27 3.89
C LYS A 244 -23.83 10.84 3.94
N MET A 245 -22.51 10.70 4.11
CA MET A 245 -21.89 9.39 4.23
C MET A 245 -22.14 8.78 5.61
N THR A 246 -22.54 7.51 5.64
CA THR A 246 -22.13 6.60 6.71
C THR A 246 -20.65 6.27 6.51
N ILE A 247 -19.80 6.66 7.47
CA ILE A 247 -18.33 6.59 7.36
C ILE A 247 -17.88 5.14 7.15
N LEU A 248 -17.32 4.85 5.97
CA LEU A 248 -16.66 3.59 5.65
C LEU A 248 -15.17 3.67 6.01
N THR A 249 -14.82 3.19 7.21
CA THR A 249 -13.54 2.50 7.51
C THR A 249 -12.28 3.11 6.84
N GLU A 250 -11.76 4.22 7.36
CA GLU A 250 -10.40 4.69 7.04
C GLU A 250 -9.40 3.97 7.95
N ALA A 251 -8.86 2.84 7.51
CA ALA A 251 -7.63 2.28 8.08
C ALA A 251 -6.68 1.90 6.93
N PRO A 252 -5.40 2.33 6.96
CA PRO A 252 -4.42 2.08 5.90
C PRO A 252 -3.82 0.68 6.04
N ILE A 253 -4.67 -0.35 6.14
CA ILE A 253 -4.24 -1.72 6.42
C ILE A 253 -4.79 -2.63 5.32
N PRO A 254 -3.96 -3.48 4.71
CA PRO A 254 -4.44 -4.46 3.77
C PRO A 254 -5.52 -5.34 4.46
N GLY A 255 -6.71 -5.50 3.85
CA GLY A 255 -7.72 -6.49 4.27
C GLY A 255 -8.96 -5.88 4.92
N THR A 256 -9.14 -4.57 4.77
CA THR A 256 -10.12 -3.77 5.53
C THR A 256 -11.59 -4.01 5.20
N THR A 257 -11.92 -4.82 4.18
CA THR A 257 -13.30 -5.17 3.81
C THR A 257 -13.46 -6.69 3.76
N LEU A 258 -14.15 -7.28 4.75
CA LEU A 258 -14.37 -8.74 4.86
C LEU A 258 -15.58 -9.26 4.06
N GLY A 259 -16.45 -8.38 3.58
CA GLY A 259 -17.66 -8.75 2.84
C GLY A 259 -18.12 -7.62 1.92
N ILE A 260 -19.03 -7.93 0.98
CA ILE A 260 -19.56 -6.93 0.07
C ILE A 260 -20.38 -5.91 0.85
N VAL A 261 -19.98 -4.64 0.80
CA VAL A 261 -20.69 -3.54 1.45
C VAL A 261 -21.46 -2.76 0.40
N ARG A 262 -22.78 -2.66 0.57
CA ARG A 262 -23.58 -1.72 -0.21
C ARG A 262 -23.32 -0.31 0.33
N VAL A 263 -22.81 0.56 -0.53
CA VAL A 263 -22.52 1.95 -0.21
C VAL A 263 -23.71 2.80 -0.62
N GLU A 264 -24.39 3.39 0.36
CA GLU A 264 -25.53 4.27 0.15
C GLU A 264 -25.10 5.75 0.27
N GLY A 265 -25.76 6.63 -0.49
CA GLY A 265 -25.52 8.09 -0.41
C GLY A 265 -24.28 8.63 -1.12
N VAL A 266 -23.45 7.79 -1.77
CA VAL A 266 -22.28 8.26 -2.53
C VAL A 266 -22.63 8.73 -3.94
N LEU A 267 -23.61 8.09 -4.59
CA LEU A 267 -23.99 8.42 -5.97
C LEU A 267 -25.44 8.91 -6.03
N PRO A 268 -25.74 9.94 -6.84
CA PRO A 268 -27.11 10.41 -7.07
C PRO A 268 -27.92 9.40 -7.90
N GLY A 269 -29.25 9.48 -7.82
CA GLY A 269 -30.16 8.87 -8.80
C GLY A 269 -30.55 7.41 -8.59
N GLY A 270 -30.41 6.85 -7.38
CA GLY A 270 -30.89 5.49 -7.05
C GLY A 270 -29.97 4.33 -7.47
N THR A 271 -28.84 4.65 -8.11
CA THR A 271 -27.78 3.71 -8.48
C THR A 271 -27.19 3.03 -7.23
N LYS A 272 -27.01 1.71 -7.27
CA LYS A 272 -26.44 0.95 -6.13
C LYS A 272 -24.94 0.72 -6.34
N LEU A 273 -24.12 1.23 -5.42
CA LEU A 273 -22.68 1.00 -5.37
C LEU A 273 -22.37 -0.14 -4.39
N PHE A 274 -21.57 -1.10 -4.83
CA PHE A 274 -21.12 -2.24 -4.04
C PHE A 274 -19.59 -2.20 -3.93
N ASP A 275 -19.09 -2.06 -2.71
CA ASP A 275 -17.67 -2.21 -2.39
C ASP A 275 -17.38 -3.70 -2.16
N THR A 276 -16.45 -4.28 -2.91
CA THR A 276 -16.01 -5.66 -2.67
C THR A 276 -14.80 -5.69 -1.74
N PRO A 277 -14.57 -6.80 -1.03
CA PRO A 277 -13.25 -7.08 -0.46
C PRO A 277 -12.13 -6.85 -1.49
N GLY A 278 -10.99 -6.37 -1.02
CA GLY A 278 -9.81 -6.23 -1.86
C GLY A 278 -9.28 -7.62 -2.24
N LEU A 279 -8.99 -7.84 -3.51
CA LEU A 279 -8.42 -9.09 -3.98
C LEU A 279 -7.00 -9.22 -3.45
N LEU A 280 -6.69 -10.38 -2.87
CA LEU A 280 -5.32 -10.73 -2.52
C LEU A 280 -4.58 -11.15 -3.79
N HIS A 281 -3.37 -10.64 -3.94
CA HIS A 281 -2.47 -11.03 -5.00
C HIS A 281 -1.24 -11.68 -4.38
N PRO A 282 -1.22 -13.03 -4.27
CA PRO A 282 -0.11 -13.76 -3.62
C PRO A 282 1.26 -13.52 -4.26
N HIS A 283 1.25 -13.03 -5.50
CA HIS A 283 2.43 -12.68 -6.27
C HIS A 283 2.99 -11.27 -5.98
N GLN A 284 2.30 -10.45 -5.18
CA GLN A 284 2.85 -9.19 -4.67
C GLN A 284 3.73 -9.47 -3.44
N ILE A 285 4.92 -8.90 -3.43
CA ILE A 285 5.87 -9.08 -2.31
C ILE A 285 5.32 -8.54 -0.99
N THR A 286 4.48 -7.51 -1.03
CA THR A 286 3.89 -6.87 0.16
C THR A 286 3.05 -7.81 1.01
N THR A 287 2.46 -8.85 0.40
CA THR A 287 1.68 -9.88 1.13
C THR A 287 2.54 -10.68 2.10
N ARG A 288 3.85 -10.77 1.83
CA ARG A 288 4.81 -11.50 2.66
C ARG A 288 5.52 -10.62 3.67
N LEU A 289 5.34 -9.30 3.61
CA LEU A 289 6.03 -8.35 4.48
C LEU A 289 5.23 -8.09 5.76
N THR A 290 5.95 -7.88 6.86
CA THR A 290 5.36 -7.39 8.12
C THR A 290 4.90 -5.95 7.98
N THR A 291 4.06 -5.47 8.91
CA THR A 291 3.56 -4.09 8.90
C THR A 291 4.67 -3.04 8.89
N GLU A 292 5.78 -3.26 9.62
CA GLU A 292 6.90 -2.33 9.64
C GLU A 292 7.67 -2.33 8.30
N GLU A 293 7.83 -3.50 7.68
CA GLU A 293 8.46 -3.63 6.35
C GLU A 293 7.57 -3.02 5.25
N GLN A 294 6.25 -3.21 5.35
CA GLN A 294 5.28 -2.59 4.44
C GLN A 294 5.36 -1.06 4.48
N LYS A 295 5.60 -0.45 5.66
CA LYS A 295 5.80 1.01 5.76
C LYS A 295 7.04 1.48 5.00
N LEU A 296 8.10 0.67 4.93
CA LEU A 296 9.32 1.01 4.18
C LEU A 296 9.07 0.92 2.67
N VAL A 297 8.31 -0.09 2.23
CA VAL A 297 7.98 -0.28 0.81
C VAL A 297 6.88 0.68 0.33
N HIS A 298 6.01 1.12 1.23
CA HIS A 298 4.90 2.00 0.91
C HIS A 298 5.36 3.34 0.33
N ILE A 299 4.79 3.69 -0.82
CA ILE A 299 5.06 4.93 -1.55
C ILE A 299 3.98 5.93 -1.18
N SER A 300 4.34 6.92 -0.35
CA SER A 300 3.44 7.97 0.15
C SER A 300 3.70 9.35 -0.45
N LYS A 301 4.76 9.49 -1.25
CA LYS A 301 5.18 10.73 -1.88
C LYS A 301 5.52 10.48 -3.34
N GLU A 302 5.53 11.56 -4.13
CA GLU A 302 5.98 11.56 -5.51
C GLU A 302 7.32 10.82 -5.65
N LEU A 303 7.32 9.85 -6.56
CA LEU A 303 8.46 9.01 -6.86
C LEU A 303 9.61 9.84 -7.40
N LYS A 304 10.83 9.51 -6.96
CA LYS A 304 12.05 10.16 -7.42
C LYS A 304 12.92 9.15 -8.18
N PRO A 305 13.38 9.49 -9.39
CA PRO A 305 14.28 8.62 -10.14
C PRO A 305 15.63 8.53 -9.43
N ARG A 306 16.13 7.30 -9.23
CA ARG A 306 17.48 7.03 -8.72
C ARG A 306 18.25 6.27 -9.78
N THR A 307 19.06 6.98 -10.55
CA THR A 307 19.68 6.46 -11.78
C THR A 307 21.14 6.09 -11.56
N TYR A 308 21.51 4.90 -12.02
CA TYR A 308 22.88 4.39 -12.07
C TYR A 308 23.32 4.23 -13.53
N ARG A 309 24.62 4.41 -13.77
CA ARG A 309 25.29 3.98 -15.00
C ARG A 309 26.06 2.70 -14.70
N ILE A 310 25.64 1.60 -15.32
CA ILE A 310 26.04 0.24 -14.93
C ILE A 310 26.75 -0.44 -16.09
N LYS A 311 27.81 -1.19 -15.79
CA LYS A 311 28.53 -2.03 -16.76
C LYS A 311 28.18 -3.49 -16.52
N VAL A 312 28.49 -4.34 -17.49
CA VAL A 312 28.45 -5.80 -17.33
C VAL A 312 29.21 -6.23 -16.06
N GLY A 313 28.71 -7.24 -15.36
CA GLY A 313 29.27 -7.77 -14.12
C GLY A 313 28.97 -6.91 -12.87
N HIS A 314 27.97 -6.03 -12.95
CA HIS A 314 27.48 -5.24 -11.81
C HIS A 314 25.99 -5.47 -11.55
N SER A 315 25.62 -5.24 -10.30
CA SER A 315 24.28 -5.48 -9.77
C SER A 315 23.75 -4.30 -8.98
N VAL A 316 22.43 -4.09 -9.00
CA VAL A 316 21.71 -3.12 -8.14
C VAL A 316 20.70 -3.86 -7.27
N HIS A 317 20.74 -3.59 -5.97
CA HIS A 317 19.80 -4.12 -5.00
C HIS A 317 18.79 -3.03 -4.57
N ILE A 318 17.54 -3.44 -4.36
CA ILE A 318 16.49 -2.67 -3.71
C ILE A 318 16.16 -3.39 -2.40
N GLY A 319 16.69 -2.88 -1.29
CA GLY A 319 16.70 -3.62 -0.03
C GLY A 319 17.24 -5.05 -0.22
N GLY A 320 16.74 -5.98 0.58
CA GLY A 320 16.88 -7.42 0.37
C GLY A 320 15.67 -8.02 -0.35
N LEU A 321 15.00 -7.24 -1.21
CA LEU A 321 13.72 -7.62 -1.84
C LEU A 321 13.81 -7.89 -3.34
N MET A 322 14.69 -7.16 -4.04
CA MET A 322 14.93 -7.35 -5.47
C MET A 322 16.37 -6.99 -5.85
N ARG A 323 16.96 -7.72 -6.80
CA ARG A 323 18.27 -7.44 -7.39
C ARG A 323 18.20 -7.51 -8.91
N LEU A 324 18.91 -6.61 -9.59
CA LEU A 324 19.12 -6.64 -11.05
C LEU A 324 20.61 -6.83 -11.32
N ASP A 325 20.95 -7.86 -12.10
CA ASP A 325 22.31 -8.16 -12.57
C ASP A 325 22.40 -7.84 -14.06
N ILE A 326 23.45 -7.10 -14.47
CA ILE A 326 23.76 -6.88 -15.90
C ILE A 326 24.78 -7.94 -16.32
N GLU A 327 24.32 -8.95 -17.06
CA GLU A 327 25.10 -10.14 -17.37
C GLU A 327 25.77 -10.04 -18.74
N GLU A 328 25.00 -9.64 -19.75
CA GLU A 328 25.50 -9.41 -21.10
C GLU A 328 24.95 -8.10 -21.66
N SER A 329 25.72 -7.43 -22.50
CA SER A 329 25.32 -6.17 -23.12
C SER A 329 26.09 -5.95 -24.41
N SER A 330 25.39 -5.49 -25.44
CA SER A 330 26.00 -5.05 -26.71
C SER A 330 26.65 -3.67 -26.59
N VAL A 331 26.50 -3.00 -25.45
CA VAL A 331 27.05 -1.67 -25.16
C VAL A 331 27.85 -1.66 -23.86
N ASP A 332 28.84 -0.77 -23.77
CA ASP A 332 29.75 -0.67 -22.61
C ASP A 332 29.05 -0.36 -21.28
N SER A 333 27.95 0.42 -21.34
CA SER A 333 27.22 0.81 -20.14
C SER A 333 25.74 1.05 -20.43
N ILE A 334 24.91 0.65 -19.47
CA ILE A 334 23.45 0.76 -19.48
C ILE A 334 23.03 1.74 -18.38
N TYR A 335 21.97 2.51 -18.63
CA TYR A 335 21.35 3.33 -17.60
C TYR A 335 20.22 2.55 -16.94
N VAL A 336 20.29 2.41 -15.63
CA VAL A 336 19.24 1.76 -14.84
C VAL A 336 18.70 2.77 -13.84
N THR A 337 17.41 3.08 -13.94
CA THR A 337 16.72 3.97 -13.01
C THR A 337 15.80 3.18 -12.11
N VAL A 338 16.01 3.31 -10.80
CA VAL A 338 15.19 2.65 -9.79
C VAL A 338 13.99 3.53 -9.42
N TRP A 339 12.80 2.99 -9.64
CA TRP A 339 11.53 3.58 -9.24
C TRP A 339 10.92 2.76 -8.11
N ALA A 340 11.21 3.15 -6.87
CA ALA A 340 10.74 2.48 -5.66
C ALA A 340 10.68 3.49 -4.51
N SER A 341 10.09 3.10 -3.38
CA SER A 341 10.02 3.95 -2.19
C SER A 341 11.39 4.55 -1.82
N PRO A 342 11.45 5.87 -1.51
CA PRO A 342 12.70 6.53 -1.11
C PRO A 342 13.20 6.09 0.27
N HIS A 343 12.39 5.33 1.02
CA HIS A 343 12.79 4.73 2.29
C HIS A 343 13.63 3.48 2.11
N LEU A 344 13.57 2.84 0.93
CA LEU A 344 14.33 1.64 0.64
C LEU A 344 15.79 1.97 0.33
N PRO A 345 16.75 1.32 1.02
CA PRO A 345 18.16 1.44 0.71
C PRO A 345 18.45 0.78 -0.64
N LEU A 346 19.33 1.42 -1.40
CA LEU A 346 19.84 0.85 -2.65
C LEU A 346 21.31 0.50 -2.49
N HIS A 347 21.75 -0.53 -3.23
CA HIS A 347 23.17 -0.86 -3.27
C HIS A 347 23.60 -1.30 -4.68
N MET A 348 24.56 -0.57 -5.26
CA MET A 348 25.23 -0.97 -6.50
C MET A 348 26.60 -1.56 -6.21
N GLY A 349 26.91 -2.74 -6.75
CA GLY A 349 28.21 -3.41 -6.57
C GLY A 349 28.54 -4.40 -7.68
N LYS A 350 29.69 -5.07 -7.59
CA LYS A 350 30.07 -6.16 -8.51
C LYS A 350 29.20 -7.40 -8.26
N THR A 351 28.76 -8.05 -9.33
CA THR A 351 27.91 -9.25 -9.26
C THR A 351 28.61 -10.43 -8.59
N GLU A 352 29.93 -10.54 -8.72
CA GLU A 352 30.76 -11.54 -8.01
C GLU A 352 30.60 -11.49 -6.49
N LYS A 353 30.30 -10.31 -5.92
CA LYS A 353 30.08 -10.11 -4.48
C LYS A 353 28.60 -10.24 -4.09
N ALA A 354 27.72 -10.60 -5.01
CA ALA A 354 26.28 -10.61 -4.74
C ALA A 354 25.89 -11.69 -3.72
N SER A 355 26.58 -12.84 -3.67
CA SER A 355 26.38 -13.85 -2.62
C SER A 355 26.72 -13.31 -1.23
N THR A 356 27.89 -12.68 -1.09
CA THR A 356 28.30 -12.04 0.18
C THR A 356 27.32 -10.93 0.58
N MET A 357 26.73 -10.22 -0.38
CA MET A 357 25.69 -9.21 -0.08
C MET A 357 24.45 -9.83 0.59
N VAL A 358 24.04 -11.01 0.14
CA VAL A 358 22.90 -11.73 0.74
C VAL A 358 23.24 -12.16 2.16
N GLU A 359 24.38 -12.82 2.36
CA GLU A 359 24.77 -13.39 3.66
C GLU A 359 25.06 -12.32 4.75
N ASP A 360 25.75 -11.25 4.35
CA ASP A 360 26.26 -10.26 5.30
C ASP A 360 25.34 -9.07 5.51
N HIS A 361 24.54 -8.69 4.51
CA HIS A 361 23.81 -7.43 4.52
C HIS A 361 22.28 -7.55 4.50
N PHE A 362 21.68 -8.66 4.04
CA PHE A 362 20.23 -8.85 4.12
C PHE A 362 19.80 -8.95 5.59
N GLY A 363 18.68 -8.31 5.93
CA GLY A 363 18.25 -8.19 7.33
C GLY A 363 18.99 -7.13 8.15
N ARG A 364 20.08 -6.55 7.62
CA ARG A 364 20.92 -5.55 8.30
C ARG A 364 20.90 -4.20 7.59
N GLN A 365 21.74 -4.00 6.58
CA GLN A 365 21.81 -2.76 5.81
C GLN A 365 20.84 -2.77 4.62
N LEU A 366 20.59 -3.95 4.05
CA LEU A 366 19.60 -4.18 3.02
C LEU A 366 18.30 -4.65 3.68
N GLN A 367 17.50 -3.68 4.14
CA GLN A 367 16.17 -3.89 4.69
C GLN A 367 15.10 -3.29 3.77
N PRO A 368 13.89 -3.85 3.72
CA PRO A 368 13.47 -5.17 4.23
C PRO A 368 14.21 -6.34 3.56
N PRO A 369 14.25 -7.55 4.18
CA PRO A 369 13.68 -7.91 5.48
C PRO A 369 14.33 -7.19 6.67
N ILE A 370 13.62 -7.07 7.80
CA ILE A 370 14.16 -6.52 9.06
C ILE A 370 14.60 -7.69 9.95
N GLY A 371 15.93 -7.83 10.14
CA GLY A 371 16.52 -8.93 10.90
C GLY A 371 16.94 -10.13 10.03
N LYS A 372 17.94 -10.88 10.48
CA LYS A 372 18.51 -12.01 9.70
C LYS A 372 17.57 -13.20 9.58
N GLN A 373 16.93 -13.59 10.69
CA GLN A 373 16.00 -14.72 10.73
C GLN A 373 14.84 -14.53 9.74
N ARG A 374 14.43 -13.27 9.53
CA ARG A 374 13.34 -12.88 8.64
C ARG A 374 13.61 -13.16 7.16
N VAL A 375 14.88 -13.30 6.75
CA VAL A 375 15.26 -13.60 5.36
C VAL A 375 14.73 -14.96 4.92
N GLU A 376 14.84 -15.97 5.79
CA GLU A 376 14.43 -17.35 5.51
C GLU A 376 12.90 -17.47 5.42
N GLU A 377 12.17 -16.65 6.17
CA GLU A 377 10.71 -16.64 6.18
C GLU A 377 10.08 -16.07 4.89
N LEU A 378 10.84 -15.28 4.10
CA LEU A 378 10.34 -14.67 2.86
C LEU A 378 10.31 -15.63 1.66
N GLY A 379 11.00 -16.77 1.78
CA GLY A 379 11.05 -17.82 0.76
C GLY A 379 12.41 -17.93 0.09
N ARG A 380 12.43 -18.60 -1.06
CA ARG A 380 13.66 -18.90 -1.80
C ARG A 380 14.02 -17.74 -2.72
N TRP A 381 15.29 -17.39 -2.78
CA TRP A 381 15.81 -16.37 -3.70
C TRP A 381 16.03 -16.97 -5.09
N VAL A 382 15.26 -16.54 -6.08
CA VAL A 382 15.24 -17.13 -7.43
C VAL A 382 15.61 -16.13 -8.51
N ARG A 383 16.30 -16.61 -9.56
CA ARG A 383 16.67 -15.84 -10.76
C ARG A 383 15.61 -15.97 -11.85
N LYS A 384 15.28 -14.85 -12.49
CA LYS A 384 14.52 -14.75 -13.74
C LYS A 384 15.36 -13.97 -14.74
N GLU A 385 15.54 -14.54 -15.93
CA GLU A 385 16.35 -13.92 -17.00
C GLU A 385 15.44 -13.19 -17.99
N PHE A 386 15.87 -12.02 -18.43
CA PHE A 386 15.17 -11.23 -19.44
C PHE A 386 16.15 -10.69 -20.49
N CYS A 387 15.80 -10.82 -21.76
CA CYS A 387 16.46 -10.11 -22.85
C CYS A 387 15.76 -8.78 -23.08
N VAL A 388 16.49 -7.68 -22.96
CA VAL A 388 15.99 -6.32 -23.15
C VAL A 388 16.64 -5.68 -24.37
N ARG A 389 15.81 -5.10 -25.24
CA ARG A 389 16.26 -4.33 -26.40
C ARG A 389 15.78 -2.90 -26.26
N GLY A 390 16.66 -1.95 -26.52
CA GLY A 390 16.36 -0.54 -26.49
C GLY A 390 16.97 0.18 -27.67
N ASN A 391 16.32 1.25 -28.12
CA ASN A 391 16.85 2.06 -29.20
C ASN A 391 17.54 3.31 -28.66
N TRP A 392 17.13 3.84 -27.51
CA TRP A 392 17.63 5.10 -26.96
C TRP A 392 18.36 4.92 -25.63
N TRP A 393 19.53 5.57 -25.51
CA TRP A 393 20.32 5.57 -24.28
C TRP A 393 19.86 6.64 -23.28
N ASP A 394 19.13 7.67 -23.71
CA ASP A 394 18.65 8.79 -22.88
C ASP A 394 17.21 8.60 -22.37
N SER A 395 16.52 7.55 -22.84
CA SER A 395 15.16 7.24 -22.42
C SER A 395 15.08 5.77 -22.03
N SER A 396 14.36 5.49 -20.95
CA SER A 396 13.97 4.13 -20.60
C SER A 396 13.14 3.53 -21.73
N CYS A 397 13.49 2.32 -22.16
CA CYS A 397 12.79 1.57 -23.20
C CYS A 397 11.94 0.46 -22.58
N VAL A 398 12.51 -0.23 -21.59
CA VAL A 398 11.90 -1.38 -20.91
C VAL A 398 11.94 -1.15 -19.40
N ASP A 399 10.82 -1.40 -18.75
CA ASP A 399 10.73 -1.49 -17.30
C ASP A 399 10.66 -2.97 -16.88
N ILE A 400 11.35 -3.32 -15.80
CA ILE A 400 11.21 -4.60 -15.13
C ILE A 400 10.51 -4.35 -13.79
N ALA A 401 9.21 -4.60 -13.75
CA ALA A 401 8.36 -4.33 -12.60
C ALA A 401 8.24 -5.52 -11.67
N CYS A 402 8.36 -5.28 -10.36
CA CYS A 402 8.16 -6.26 -9.31
C CYS A 402 6.89 -5.91 -8.53
N GLY A 403 5.94 -6.85 -8.48
CA GLY A 403 4.64 -6.64 -7.86
C GLY A 403 4.76 -6.19 -6.39
N GLY A 404 4.24 -5.00 -6.09
CA GLY A 404 4.21 -4.41 -4.76
C GLY A 404 5.49 -3.70 -4.32
N LEU A 405 6.52 -3.57 -5.15
CA LEU A 405 7.80 -2.94 -4.77
C LEU A 405 8.13 -1.67 -5.58
N GLY A 406 8.02 -1.78 -6.90
CA GLY A 406 8.56 -0.80 -7.84
C GLY A 406 9.14 -1.47 -9.09
N TRP A 407 9.98 -0.75 -9.82
CA TRP A 407 10.60 -1.28 -11.05
C TRP A 407 11.99 -0.72 -11.32
N PHE A 408 12.74 -1.45 -12.15
CA PHE A 408 13.94 -0.95 -12.81
C PHE A 408 13.57 -0.47 -14.22
N ALA A 409 13.81 0.79 -14.51
CA ALA A 409 13.66 1.35 -15.85
C ALA A 409 15.02 1.33 -16.56
N ILE A 410 15.09 0.64 -17.70
CA ILE A 410 16.34 0.34 -18.41
C ILE A 410 16.40 1.19 -19.68
N GLY A 411 17.41 2.05 -19.77
CA GLY A 411 17.75 2.84 -20.94
C GLY A 411 19.04 2.34 -21.58
N LEU A 412 18.94 1.82 -22.80
CA LEU A 412 20.06 1.39 -23.62
C LEU A 412 19.76 1.57 -25.12
N LYS A 413 20.83 1.70 -25.91
CA LYS A 413 20.79 1.63 -27.38
C LYS A 413 21.49 0.35 -27.83
N GLY A 414 20.77 -0.75 -27.86
CA GLY A 414 21.30 -2.08 -28.12
C GLY A 414 20.51 -3.17 -27.43
N GLU A 415 21.18 -4.27 -27.11
CA GLU A 415 20.62 -5.44 -26.44
C GLU A 415 21.38 -5.74 -25.17
N ALA A 416 20.68 -6.25 -24.16
CA ALA A 416 21.28 -6.73 -22.94
C ALA A 416 20.51 -7.92 -22.37
N VAL A 417 21.23 -8.83 -21.71
CA VAL A 417 20.66 -9.90 -20.90
C VAL A 417 20.80 -9.50 -19.45
N VAL A 418 19.68 -9.51 -18.73
CA VAL A 418 19.62 -9.11 -17.33
C VAL A 418 19.03 -10.22 -16.47
N GLY A 419 19.70 -10.49 -15.36
CA GLY A 419 19.26 -11.44 -14.34
C GLY A 419 18.54 -10.71 -13.21
N VAL A 420 17.25 -10.93 -13.05
CA VAL A 420 16.44 -10.35 -11.97
C VAL A 420 16.26 -11.39 -10.88
N TRP A 421 16.62 -11.02 -9.65
CA TRP A 421 16.44 -11.89 -8.51
C TRP A 421 15.43 -11.31 -7.53
N THR A 422 14.54 -12.17 -7.04
CA THR A 422 13.58 -11.87 -5.98
C THR A 422 13.13 -13.17 -5.32
N TYR A 423 12.18 -13.11 -4.39
CA TYR A 423 11.63 -14.29 -3.74
C TYR A 423 10.71 -15.08 -4.68
N ASP A 424 10.72 -16.40 -4.53
CA ASP A 424 9.94 -17.34 -5.31
C ASP A 424 8.44 -17.03 -5.28
N GLY A 425 7.75 -17.09 -6.41
CA GLY A 425 6.34 -16.76 -6.51
C GLY A 425 6.00 -15.26 -6.54
N VAL A 426 6.98 -14.36 -6.33
CA VAL A 426 6.79 -12.93 -6.60
C VAL A 426 6.80 -12.70 -8.12
N ASP A 427 5.83 -11.94 -8.61
CA ASP A 427 5.74 -11.64 -10.04
C ASP A 427 6.72 -10.54 -10.46
N VAL A 428 7.39 -10.80 -11.58
CA VAL A 428 8.34 -9.88 -12.21
C VAL A 428 7.95 -9.80 -13.67
N THR A 429 7.40 -8.66 -14.06
CA THR A 429 6.84 -8.44 -15.40
C THR A 429 7.71 -7.45 -16.18
N PRO A 430 8.29 -7.86 -17.33
CA PRO A 430 8.87 -6.92 -18.28
C PRO A 430 7.76 -6.14 -18.99
N ARG A 431 7.93 -4.82 -19.09
CA ARG A 431 6.92 -3.93 -19.65
C ARG A 431 7.51 -2.76 -20.43
N ASN A 432 6.69 -2.15 -21.28
CA ASN A 432 7.03 -0.88 -21.92
C ASN A 432 7.25 0.19 -20.84
N ALA A 433 8.26 1.04 -21.02
CA ALA A 433 8.60 2.06 -20.04
C ALA A 433 7.40 2.97 -19.72
N LEU A 434 7.06 3.06 -18.44
CA LEU A 434 6.03 3.96 -17.93
C LEU A 434 6.56 5.39 -17.86
N ILE A 435 7.78 5.56 -17.34
CA ILE A 435 8.44 6.85 -17.21
C ILE A 435 9.73 6.82 -18.04
N PRO A 436 9.75 7.50 -19.20
CA PRO A 436 10.91 7.48 -20.09
C PRO A 436 12.12 8.21 -19.49
N HIS A 437 11.88 9.23 -18.67
CA HIS A 437 12.94 10.11 -18.16
C HIS A 437 13.75 9.48 -17.01
N ARG A 438 15.07 9.71 -17.05
CA ARG A 438 16.00 9.37 -15.97
C ARG A 438 16.39 10.60 -15.14
N SER A 439 17.03 10.39 -14.00
CA SER A 439 17.66 11.47 -13.24
C SER A 439 18.91 11.98 -13.96
N HIS A 440 19.13 13.30 -13.98
CA HIS A 440 20.41 13.90 -14.41
C HIS A 440 21.50 13.79 -13.34
N ASN A 441 21.10 13.57 -12.08
CA ASN A 441 22.01 13.33 -10.96
C ASN A 441 22.10 11.82 -10.72
N PHE A 442 23.27 11.24 -11.01
CA PHE A 442 23.47 9.80 -10.87
C PHE A 442 23.86 9.43 -9.45
N GLU A 443 23.35 8.28 -9.03
CA GLU A 443 23.73 7.63 -7.79
C GLU A 443 25.14 7.04 -7.91
N VAL A 444 25.84 6.98 -6.77
CA VAL A 444 27.21 6.48 -6.68
C VAL A 444 27.20 4.99 -6.34
N THR A 445 28.26 4.26 -6.69
CA THR A 445 28.47 2.87 -6.27
C THR A 445 28.45 2.72 -4.75
N GLY A 446 27.99 1.55 -4.27
CA GLY A 446 27.86 1.25 -2.85
C GLY A 446 26.46 1.54 -2.31
N PHE A 447 26.37 1.76 -1.00
CA PHE A 447 25.10 1.98 -0.31
C PHE A 447 24.59 3.41 -0.48
N THR A 448 23.46 3.57 -1.15
CA THR A 448 22.66 4.79 -1.09
C THR A 448 21.78 4.70 0.15
N VAL A 449 22.24 5.28 1.26
CA VAL A 449 21.45 5.30 2.51
C VAL A 449 20.30 6.29 2.36
N SER A 450 19.05 5.84 2.54
CA SER A 450 17.94 6.76 2.73
C SER A 450 18.26 7.65 3.93
N LYS A 451 18.13 8.99 3.81
CA LYS A 451 18.40 9.96 4.90
C LYS A 451 17.69 9.65 6.23
N ILE A 452 16.73 8.73 6.22
CA ILE A 452 15.95 8.27 7.36
C ILE A 452 16.59 7.06 8.04
N VAL A 453 17.08 6.08 7.29
CA VAL A 453 17.86 4.95 7.83
C VAL A 453 19.16 5.46 8.44
N SER A 454 19.82 6.45 7.83
CA SER A 454 21.02 7.07 8.42
C SER A 454 20.75 7.81 9.73
N LYS A 455 19.54 8.35 9.94
CA LYS A 455 19.12 8.93 11.23
C LYS A 455 18.84 7.84 12.26
N ALA A 456 18.17 6.77 11.87
CA ALA A 456 17.92 5.61 12.73
C ALA A 456 19.24 4.96 13.18
N ASP A 457 20.16 4.69 12.24
CA ASP A 457 21.49 4.15 12.53
C ASP A 457 22.32 5.07 13.41
N LYS A 458 22.28 6.39 13.18
CA LYS A 458 22.92 7.37 14.08
C LYS A 458 22.35 7.30 15.48
N SER A 459 21.02 7.14 15.63
CA SER A 459 20.37 7.05 16.93
C SER A 459 20.71 5.75 17.67
N LEU A 460 20.72 4.61 16.95
CA LEU A 460 21.10 3.29 17.45
C LEU A 460 22.59 3.23 17.85
N ASN A 461 23.49 3.78 17.04
CA ASN A 461 24.91 3.85 17.37
C ASN A 461 25.17 4.74 18.58
N LYS A 462 24.43 5.86 18.73
CA LYS A 462 24.52 6.74 19.90
C LYS A 462 24.03 6.05 21.18
N GLN A 463 22.99 5.20 21.09
CA GLN A 463 22.54 4.37 22.21
C GLN A 463 23.56 3.29 22.60
N LYS A 464 24.16 2.59 21.61
CA LYS A 464 25.21 1.58 21.87
C LYS A 464 26.47 2.19 22.48
N GLN A 465 26.87 3.39 22.05
CA GLN A 465 27.99 4.11 22.66
C GLN A 465 27.69 4.51 24.11
N LYS A 466 26.47 4.97 24.41
CA LYS A 466 26.04 5.25 25.78
C LYS A 466 26.01 4.00 26.67
N GLN A 467 25.55 2.86 26.15
CA GLN A 467 25.58 1.60 26.89
C GLN A 467 27.01 1.16 27.21
N LYS A 468 27.94 1.24 26.25
CA LYS A 468 29.36 0.93 26.47
C LYS A 468 30.03 1.88 27.48
N GLN A 469 29.68 3.17 27.45
CA GLN A 469 30.17 4.12 28.47
C GLN A 469 29.65 3.77 29.86
N ASN A 470 28.36 3.44 29.99
CA ASN A 470 27.77 3.06 31.28
C ASN A 470 28.33 1.72 31.82
N GLU A 471 28.65 0.76 30.95
CA GLU A 471 29.31 -0.49 31.36
C GLU A 471 30.76 -0.26 31.82
N ASN A 472 31.50 0.62 31.15
CA ASN A 472 32.86 0.98 31.56
C ASN A 472 32.88 1.79 32.86
N GLU A 473 31.90 2.67 33.10
CA GLU A 473 31.76 3.37 34.39
C GLU A 473 31.39 2.40 35.53
N LYS A 474 30.52 1.41 35.28
CA LYS A 474 30.22 0.37 36.26
C LYS A 474 31.45 -0.48 36.60
N LYS A 475 32.26 -0.86 35.61
CA LYS A 475 33.51 -1.60 35.85
C LYS A 475 34.54 -0.80 36.64
N ARG A 476 34.65 0.51 36.39
CA ARG A 476 35.51 1.40 37.20
C ARG A 476 35.04 1.49 38.65
N LYS A 477 33.74 1.67 38.89
CA LYS A 477 33.20 1.72 40.26
C LYS A 477 33.40 0.41 41.03
N VAL A 478 33.30 -0.75 40.36
CA VAL A 478 33.58 -2.05 41.01
C VAL A 478 35.07 -2.21 41.35
N GLY A 479 35.98 -1.78 40.46
CA GLY A 479 37.43 -1.79 40.73
C GLY A 479 37.87 -0.82 41.84
N ASP A 480 37.19 0.33 41.98
CA ASP A 480 37.43 1.30 43.05
C ASP A 480 36.88 0.81 44.42
N LEU A 481 35.88 -0.06 44.41
CA LEU A 481 35.36 -0.71 45.63
C LEU A 481 36.27 -1.86 46.09
N GLU A 482 36.86 -2.62 45.17
CA GLU A 482 37.81 -3.70 45.54
C GLU A 482 39.14 -3.17 46.08
N THR A 483 39.64 -2.04 45.54
CA THR A 483 40.89 -1.41 46.02
C THR A 483 40.75 -0.79 47.41
N ASN A 484 39.58 -0.23 47.75
CA ASN A 484 39.30 0.34 49.07
C ASN A 484 39.11 -0.72 50.17
N VAL A 485 38.72 -1.94 49.83
CA VAL A 485 38.61 -3.05 50.80
C VAL A 485 40.00 -3.62 51.14
N THR A 486 40.93 -3.63 50.18
CA THR A 486 42.32 -4.05 50.43
C THR A 486 43.16 -3.05 51.23
N SER A 487 42.85 -1.75 51.19
CA SER A 487 43.57 -0.73 51.97
C SER A 487 43.09 -0.58 53.42
N ALA A 488 41.96 -1.20 53.79
CA ALA A 488 41.42 -1.18 55.15
C ALA A 488 41.81 -2.42 55.99
N ALA A 489 42.61 -3.33 55.42
CA ALA A 489 43.04 -4.59 56.04
C ALA A 489 44.56 -4.72 56.22
N LEU A 490 45.29 -3.59 56.21
CA LEU A 490 46.72 -3.52 56.53
C LEU A 490 46.99 -2.58 57.71
#